data_AF-A0A0G2JBE6-F1
#
_entry.id   AF-A0A0G2JBE6-F1
#
_cell.length_a   1.000
_cell.length_b   1.000
_cell.length_c   1.000
_cell.angle_alpha   90.00
_cell.angle_beta   90.00
_cell.angle_gamma   90.00
#
_symmetry.space_group_name_H-M   'P 1'
#
loop_
_entity.id
_entity.type
_entity.pdbx_description
1 polymer ?
#
loop_
_entity_poly.entity_id
_entity_poly.type
_entity_poly.pdbx_seq_one_letter_code
_entity_poly.pdbx_strand_id
1 'polypeptide(L)'
;MKALILIDLQNEFLDEEKGRFTIPDSSKIPLLENITNLVPAFRCHGCKTAGREGEIQTQSDNLVVWVRAEYSGSKPTISALDELSGDHEDQTGDGDDNLPPPHENSHFLTGTHASKTPCCSPGSHGAELYSTITPLIDTDKDLILTKTWYSAFKETGLADFLRSRRVDEVYFAGLLSNVCVLASVTDSIQHGATSWKTHVVIDCLGYLREKSHTAALAKLHALTVTPELPKALEDAAAAVSAPLITSTIFHPFPTLYYVNGSIPSWRVQIALHHKQIPTNNIRMYVMRTPKPTRTPAFLAINPRGKTPVFIDNDPARTRTYESLAILLYVEEYYPGASTGCDNDWVIKQSPPLLPPREQRQTQARVLCLVQESENIHSAYDVLEDAYLAAKAEQADDNSSIASASFERFVKSERPKLIQAIYDELDFWERHVTAAHAAGKRFLASTDGLSLADCAFYPILAYMVHRGFAFTEREKGLERYYEDMTGLECVKRARPEGWGDGSGRGRMNVFGGR
;
A
#
# COMPACT_ATOMS: atom_id res chain seq x y z
N MET A 1 17.78 -18.38 -11.07
CA MET A 1 17.81 -18.79 -9.65
C MET A 1 17.85 -17.53 -8.81
N LYS A 2 17.02 -17.44 -7.76
CA LYS A 2 16.93 -16.20 -6.97
C LYS A 2 17.82 -16.25 -5.73
N ALA A 3 18.35 -15.10 -5.30
CA ALA A 3 19.05 -14.95 -4.03
C ALA A 3 18.40 -13.88 -3.15
N LEU A 4 18.23 -14.16 -1.85
CA LEU A 4 17.81 -13.21 -0.83
C LEU A 4 19.00 -12.90 0.08
N ILE A 5 19.42 -11.65 0.13
CA ILE A 5 20.53 -11.15 0.94
C ILE A 5 19.97 -10.38 2.13
N LEU A 6 20.19 -10.91 3.33
CA LEU A 6 19.73 -10.38 4.60
C LEU A 6 20.91 -9.77 5.36
N ILE A 7 20.87 -8.45 5.57
CA ILE A 7 22.03 -7.67 6.03
C ILE A 7 21.92 -7.31 7.51
N ASP A 8 22.97 -7.58 8.26
CA ASP A 8 23.29 -7.06 9.59
C ASP A 8 22.22 -7.34 10.66
N LEU A 9 21.47 -8.45 10.56
CA LEU A 9 20.47 -8.89 11.54
C LEU A 9 21.10 -9.40 12.85
N GLN A 10 21.96 -8.58 13.46
CA GLN A 10 22.80 -8.91 14.59
C GLN A 10 22.31 -8.25 15.88
N ASN A 11 22.71 -8.81 17.02
CA ASN A 11 22.32 -8.32 18.35
C ASN A 11 22.70 -6.85 18.58
N GLU A 12 23.78 -6.34 17.98
CA GLU A 12 24.21 -4.93 18.13
C GLU A 12 23.09 -3.92 17.84
N PHE A 13 22.16 -4.28 16.95
CA PHE A 13 21.06 -3.44 16.49
C PHE A 13 19.67 -3.90 16.97
N LEU A 14 19.53 -5.16 17.41
CA LEU A 14 18.24 -5.78 17.70
C LEU A 14 18.05 -6.18 19.16
N ASP A 15 19.13 -6.33 19.93
CA ASP A 15 19.05 -6.64 21.36
C ASP A 15 18.92 -5.35 22.17
N GLU A 16 17.73 -5.11 22.76
CA GLU A 16 17.44 -3.89 23.52
C GLU A 16 18.26 -3.74 24.80
N GLU A 17 18.72 -4.85 25.40
CA GLU A 17 19.44 -4.82 26.67
C GLU A 17 20.95 -4.65 26.46
N LYS A 18 21.50 -5.27 25.42
CA LYS A 18 22.95 -5.40 25.22
C LYS A 18 23.47 -4.77 23.92
N GLY A 19 22.59 -4.46 22.98
CA GLY A 19 22.96 -3.77 21.73
C GLY A 19 23.24 -2.29 21.98
N ARG A 20 24.23 -1.71 21.30
CA ARG A 20 24.62 -0.29 21.50
C ARG A 20 24.08 0.64 20.42
N PHE A 21 23.56 0.08 19.32
CA PHE A 21 23.02 0.82 18.19
C PHE A 21 21.61 0.34 17.85
N THR A 22 20.81 0.08 18.88
CA THR A 22 19.49 -0.50 18.74
C THR A 22 18.54 0.38 17.94
N ILE A 23 17.84 -0.23 16.98
CA ILE A 23 16.79 0.45 16.23
C ILE A 23 15.51 0.54 17.08
N PRO A 24 14.68 1.59 16.92
CA PRO A 24 13.43 1.73 17.66
C PRO A 24 12.43 0.62 17.33
N ASP A 25 11.54 0.29 18.28
CA ASP A 25 10.49 -0.73 18.11
C ASP A 25 9.62 -0.53 16.88
N SER A 26 9.34 0.74 16.55
CA SER A 26 8.59 1.11 15.33
C SER A 26 9.25 0.63 14.04
N SER A 27 10.56 0.38 14.06
CA SER A 27 11.32 -0.22 12.96
C SER A 27 11.59 -1.71 13.20
N LYS A 28 11.89 -2.11 14.44
CA LYS A 28 12.30 -3.47 14.81
C LYS A 28 11.17 -4.49 14.65
N ILE A 29 9.99 -4.20 15.20
CA ILE A 29 8.87 -5.15 15.24
C ILE A 29 8.43 -5.52 13.82
N PRO A 30 8.12 -4.56 12.91
CA PRO A 30 7.70 -4.90 11.55
C PRO A 30 8.80 -5.63 10.77
N LEU A 31 10.07 -5.24 10.95
CA LEU A 31 11.20 -5.90 10.30
C LEU A 31 11.28 -7.38 10.64
N LEU A 32 11.24 -7.73 11.93
CA LEU A 32 11.39 -9.12 12.39
C LEU A 32 10.19 -9.98 11.96
N GLU A 33 8.97 -9.45 12.08
CA GLU A 33 7.76 -10.13 11.61
C GLU A 33 7.83 -10.41 10.10
N ASN A 34 8.22 -9.40 9.30
CA ASN A 34 8.28 -9.53 7.85
C ASN A 34 9.39 -10.50 7.41
N ILE A 35 10.57 -10.46 8.04
CA ILE A 35 11.67 -11.40 7.73
C ILE A 35 11.29 -12.85 8.08
N THR A 36 10.62 -13.06 9.22
CA THR A 36 10.16 -14.39 9.66
C THR A 36 9.20 -15.01 8.64
N ASN A 37 8.36 -14.20 8.00
CA ASN A 37 7.45 -14.65 6.94
C ASN A 37 8.13 -14.77 5.57
N LEU A 38 9.03 -13.83 5.25
CA LEU A 38 9.69 -13.75 3.96
C LEU A 38 10.58 -14.96 3.69
N VAL A 39 11.42 -15.36 4.65
CA VAL A 39 12.44 -16.39 4.41
C VAL A 39 11.83 -17.74 4.01
N PRO A 40 10.81 -18.28 4.72
CA PRO A 40 10.13 -19.50 4.29
C PRO A 40 9.42 -19.33 2.93
N ALA A 41 8.74 -18.22 2.71
CA ALA A 41 8.02 -17.95 1.47
C ALA A 41 8.97 -17.88 0.26
N PHE A 42 10.12 -17.23 0.42
CA PHE A 42 11.16 -17.13 -0.60
C PHE A 42 11.70 -18.51 -0.99
N ARG A 43 11.90 -19.41 -0.02
CA ARG A 43 12.33 -20.79 -0.27
C ARG A 43 11.27 -21.64 -0.96
N CYS A 44 9.99 -21.41 -0.69
CA CYS A 44 8.90 -22.15 -1.35
C CYS A 44 8.56 -21.61 -2.75
N HIS A 45 8.98 -20.39 -3.07
CA HIS A 45 8.65 -19.74 -4.33
C HIS A 45 9.28 -20.45 -5.53
N GLY A 46 8.44 -20.94 -6.45
CA GLY A 46 8.87 -21.66 -7.65
C GLY A 46 8.98 -23.18 -7.49
N CYS A 47 8.62 -23.76 -6.34
CA CYS A 47 8.41 -25.20 -6.22
C CYS A 47 7.27 -25.65 -7.16
N LYS A 48 7.57 -26.53 -8.12
CA LYS A 48 6.54 -27.16 -8.96
C LYS A 48 5.94 -28.34 -8.19
N THR A 49 4.63 -28.34 -7.98
CA THR A 49 3.88 -29.56 -7.65
C THR A 49 3.60 -30.30 -8.95
N ALA A 50 4.39 -31.35 -9.23
CA ALA A 50 4.05 -32.30 -10.29
C ALA A 50 3.05 -33.33 -9.73
N GLY A 51 1.90 -33.46 -10.40
CA GLY A 51 0.90 -34.47 -10.07
C GLY A 51 1.34 -35.89 -10.43
N ARG A 52 0.78 -36.84 -9.66
CA ARG A 52 0.89 -38.31 -9.71
C ARG A 52 2.15 -38.95 -9.11
N GLU A 53 1.86 -39.70 -8.04
CA GLU A 53 2.58 -40.79 -7.40
C GLU A 53 3.99 -41.12 -7.94
N GLY A 54 5.01 -40.85 -7.11
CA GLY A 54 6.22 -41.67 -7.09
C GLY A 54 7.57 -40.99 -7.28
N GLU A 55 7.67 -39.67 -7.49
CA GLU A 55 8.97 -39.00 -7.69
C GLU A 55 9.21 -37.79 -6.75
N ILE A 56 10.49 -37.65 -6.38
CA ILE A 56 11.04 -36.77 -5.34
C ILE A 56 10.66 -35.31 -5.57
N GLN A 57 10.17 -34.63 -4.51
CA GLN A 57 9.97 -33.18 -4.45
C GLN A 57 11.25 -32.45 -4.93
N THR A 58 11.21 -31.84 -6.12
CA THR A 58 12.26 -30.89 -6.51
C THR A 58 12.04 -29.59 -5.74
N GLN A 59 12.72 -29.51 -4.59
CA GLN A 59 12.80 -28.32 -3.74
C GLN A 59 13.40 -27.15 -4.55
N SER A 60 12.92 -25.92 -4.35
CA SER A 60 13.46 -24.77 -5.08
C SER A 60 14.94 -24.56 -4.74
N ASP A 61 15.74 -24.19 -5.75
CA ASP A 61 17.17 -23.87 -5.60
C ASP A 61 17.39 -22.43 -5.09
N ASN A 62 16.39 -21.75 -4.52
CA ASN A 62 16.56 -20.35 -4.10
C ASN A 62 17.58 -20.23 -2.95
N LEU A 63 18.52 -19.29 -3.09
CA LEU A 63 19.63 -19.08 -2.14
C LEU A 63 19.27 -18.01 -1.11
N VAL A 64 19.54 -18.26 0.17
CA VAL A 64 19.53 -17.22 1.21
C VAL A 64 20.97 -16.96 1.65
N VAL A 65 21.33 -15.67 1.72
CA VAL A 65 22.64 -15.19 2.16
C VAL A 65 22.44 -14.33 3.40
N TRP A 66 22.97 -14.79 4.53
CA TRP A 66 22.97 -14.07 5.80
C TRP A 66 24.28 -13.30 5.92
N VAL A 67 24.21 -11.99 5.78
CA VAL A 67 25.37 -11.11 5.86
C VAL A 67 25.45 -10.54 7.27
N ARG A 68 26.56 -10.79 7.95
CA ARG A 68 26.88 -10.20 9.26
C ARG A 68 28.09 -9.30 9.14
N ALA A 69 28.10 -8.19 9.86
CA ALA A 69 29.24 -7.29 9.93
C ALA A 69 30.17 -7.66 11.09
N GLU A 70 31.47 -7.55 10.87
CA GLU A 70 32.48 -7.59 11.92
C GLU A 70 33.49 -6.46 11.69
N TYR A 71 33.53 -5.48 12.58
CA TYR A 71 34.43 -4.32 12.44
C TYR A 71 35.56 -4.40 13.47
N SER A 72 36.81 -4.46 13.00
CA SER A 72 37.99 -4.39 13.84
C SER A 72 38.31 -2.92 14.17
N GLY A 73 38.32 -2.55 15.46
CA GLY A 73 38.74 -1.20 15.88
C GLY A 73 40.25 -1.00 15.67
N SER A 74 40.66 -0.30 14.62
CA SER A 74 42.03 0.20 14.49
C SER A 74 42.21 1.47 15.33
N LYS A 75 43.29 1.54 16.12
CA LYS A 75 43.64 2.70 16.97
C LYS A 75 43.70 4.01 16.15
N PRO A 76 43.31 5.16 16.73
CA PRO A 76 43.25 6.42 16.00
C PRO A 76 44.64 6.96 15.69
N THR A 77 44.89 7.31 14.42
CA THR A 77 45.94 8.27 14.07
C THR A 77 45.30 9.66 14.19
N ILE A 78 45.88 10.48 15.05
CA ILE A 78 45.35 11.79 15.46
C ILE A 78 45.28 12.74 14.27
N SER A 79 44.08 13.21 13.93
CA SER A 79 43.74 14.57 13.45
C SER A 79 42.29 14.57 12.96
N ALA A 80 41.53 15.64 13.23
CA ALA A 80 40.10 15.85 12.91
C ALA A 80 39.06 15.36 13.95
N LEU A 81 39.26 15.64 15.24
CA LEU A 81 38.28 15.40 16.31
C LEU A 81 37.69 16.70 16.92
N ASP A 82 37.61 17.79 16.16
CA ASP A 82 37.25 19.11 16.74
C ASP A 82 35.92 19.73 16.26
N GLU A 83 35.02 18.99 15.61
CA GLU A 83 33.77 19.61 15.09
C GLU A 83 32.44 18.94 15.49
N LEU A 84 32.40 18.09 16.52
CA LEU A 84 31.13 17.46 16.97
C LEU A 84 30.88 17.55 18.48
N SER A 85 31.21 18.68 19.09
CA SER A 85 30.72 19.03 20.43
C SER A 85 30.41 20.51 20.52
N GLY A 86 29.12 20.83 20.48
CA GLY A 86 28.61 22.18 20.68
C GLY A 86 27.08 22.16 20.73
N ASP A 87 26.54 21.85 21.90
CA ASP A 87 25.16 22.20 22.26
C ASP A 87 25.03 23.74 22.22
N HIS A 88 24.03 24.28 21.51
CA HIS A 88 23.35 25.53 21.88
C HIS A 88 22.02 25.70 21.12
N GLU A 89 21.12 26.40 21.80
CA GLU A 89 19.68 26.57 21.60
C GLU A 89 19.27 27.39 20.36
N ASP A 90 17.99 27.22 19.98
CA ASP A 90 17.09 28.16 19.30
C ASP A 90 17.70 29.28 18.42
N GLN A 91 17.52 29.17 17.10
CA GLN A 91 17.01 30.28 16.26
C GLN A 91 16.69 29.87 14.83
N THR A 92 15.63 30.52 14.33
CA THR A 92 15.04 30.56 12.99
C THR A 92 16.03 30.85 11.85
N GLY A 93 15.88 30.21 10.70
CA GLY A 93 16.58 30.61 9.46
C GLY A 93 16.32 29.67 8.28
N ASP A 94 15.55 30.17 7.32
CA ASP A 94 15.32 29.65 5.97
C ASP A 94 16.59 29.80 5.10
N GLY A 95 16.81 28.93 4.11
CA GLY A 95 17.78 29.18 3.03
C GLY A 95 18.79 28.07 2.67
N ASP A 96 18.41 27.32 1.64
CA ASP A 96 19.13 27.20 0.36
C ASP A 96 20.05 26.01 0.05
N ASP A 97 19.83 25.57 -1.19
CA ASP A 97 20.51 24.59 -2.01
C ASP A 97 22.00 24.92 -2.21
N ASN A 98 22.87 23.91 -2.11
CA ASN A 98 24.00 23.71 -3.02
C ASN A 98 24.76 22.42 -2.70
N LEU A 99 24.60 21.42 -3.57
CA LEU A 99 25.56 20.32 -3.76
C LEU A 99 26.40 20.63 -5.01
N PRO A 100 27.74 20.57 -4.96
CA PRO A 100 28.59 20.73 -6.15
C PRO A 100 28.52 19.49 -7.07
N PRO A 101 28.94 19.62 -8.34
CA PRO A 101 28.67 18.67 -9.43
C PRO A 101 29.42 17.33 -9.32
N PRO A 102 29.05 16.31 -10.12
CA PRO A 102 29.35 14.92 -9.83
C PRO A 102 30.65 14.47 -10.49
N HIS A 103 31.80 14.98 -10.07
CA HIS A 103 33.08 14.31 -10.33
C HIS A 103 34.03 14.60 -9.18
N GLU A 104 34.70 13.55 -8.71
CA GLU A 104 35.63 13.54 -7.57
C GLU A 104 34.95 13.60 -6.19
N ASN A 105 34.69 12.43 -5.60
CA ASN A 105 34.85 12.16 -4.16
C ASN A 105 34.55 10.68 -3.86
N SER A 106 35.55 9.80 -4.09
CA SER A 106 35.56 8.41 -3.61
C SER A 106 35.73 8.29 -2.08
N HIS A 107 35.63 9.40 -1.35
CA HIS A 107 35.91 9.50 0.09
C HIS A 107 34.69 9.31 1.00
N PHE A 108 33.48 9.05 0.47
CA PHE A 108 32.26 8.93 1.29
C PHE A 108 31.94 7.49 1.78
N LEU A 109 32.83 6.51 1.51
CA LEU A 109 32.65 5.10 1.90
C LEU A 109 33.83 4.55 2.73
N THR A 110 34.67 5.43 3.29
CA THR A 110 35.72 5.05 4.24
C THR A 110 35.12 4.85 5.63
N GLY A 111 35.37 3.67 6.22
CA GLY A 111 34.63 3.12 7.37
C GLY A 111 34.46 4.05 8.57
N THR A 112 33.22 4.24 8.99
CA THR A 112 32.82 5.12 10.10
C THR A 112 32.73 4.41 11.46
N HIS A 113 33.57 3.41 11.72
CA HIS A 113 33.71 2.81 13.07
C HIS A 113 34.96 3.30 13.81
N ALA A 114 35.36 4.55 13.56
CA ALA A 114 36.36 5.27 14.35
C ALA A 114 35.75 5.97 15.59
N SER A 115 34.56 5.55 16.05
CA SER A 115 34.02 6.03 17.33
C SER A 115 34.68 5.28 18.49
N LYS A 116 34.68 5.87 19.69
CA LYS A 116 35.23 5.24 20.92
C LYS A 116 34.59 3.88 21.26
N THR A 117 33.44 3.56 20.66
CA THR A 117 32.67 2.34 20.94
C THR A 117 32.61 1.47 19.69
N PRO A 118 33.28 0.30 19.69
CA PRO A 118 33.31 -0.56 18.52
C PRO A 118 31.93 -1.19 18.28
N CYS A 119 31.50 -1.22 17.02
CA CYS A 119 30.23 -1.80 16.56
C CYS A 119 30.50 -3.20 16.01
N CYS A 120 29.70 -4.20 16.36
CA CYS A 120 29.85 -5.57 15.89
C CYS A 120 31.30 -6.09 16.01
N SER A 121 31.93 -5.92 17.17
CA SER A 121 33.30 -6.39 17.37
C SER A 121 33.39 -7.91 17.15
N PRO A 122 34.41 -8.42 16.44
CA PRO A 122 34.60 -9.87 16.27
C PRO A 122 34.54 -10.62 17.60
N GLY A 123 33.74 -11.69 17.66
CA GLY A 123 33.56 -12.53 18.85
C GLY A 123 32.77 -11.89 20.00
N SER A 124 32.17 -10.71 19.80
CA SER A 124 31.27 -10.10 20.79
C SER A 124 29.82 -10.53 20.60
N HIS A 125 29.01 -10.41 21.67
CA HIS A 125 27.55 -10.59 21.62
C HIS A 125 26.91 -9.79 20.48
N GLY A 126 27.35 -8.54 20.28
CA GLY A 126 26.85 -7.66 19.23
C GLY A 126 27.10 -8.18 17.81
N ALA A 127 28.15 -8.98 17.59
CA ALA A 127 28.48 -9.56 16.28
C ALA A 127 27.69 -10.84 15.96
N GLU A 128 26.99 -11.42 16.93
CA GLU A 128 26.16 -12.60 16.70
C GLU A 128 24.82 -12.22 16.05
N LEU A 129 24.29 -13.12 15.20
CA LEU A 129 22.95 -12.97 14.64
C LEU A 129 21.89 -13.03 15.75
N TYR A 130 20.83 -12.24 15.59
CA TYR A 130 19.79 -12.13 16.59
C TYR A 130 19.05 -13.44 16.80
N SER A 131 18.71 -13.76 18.06
CA SER A 131 18.16 -15.08 18.43
C SER A 131 16.86 -15.46 17.72
N THR A 132 16.03 -14.49 17.33
CA THR A 132 14.80 -14.72 16.55
C THR A 132 15.10 -15.10 15.09
N ILE A 133 16.28 -14.74 14.58
CA ILE A 133 16.71 -14.98 13.20
C ILE A 133 17.42 -16.33 13.07
N THR A 134 18.19 -16.75 14.06
CA THR A 134 18.95 -18.01 14.04
C THR A 134 18.13 -19.24 13.63
N PRO A 135 16.87 -19.44 14.11
CA PRO A 135 16.04 -20.58 13.68
C PRO A 135 15.63 -20.57 12.20
N LEU A 136 15.75 -19.43 11.50
CA LEU A 136 15.41 -19.31 10.09
C LEU A 136 16.54 -19.78 9.17
N ILE A 137 17.76 -19.93 9.70
CA ILE A 137 18.95 -20.30 8.95
C ILE A 137 18.93 -21.80 8.67
N ASP A 138 18.99 -22.18 7.39
CA ASP A 138 19.20 -23.56 6.95
C ASP A 138 20.70 -23.76 6.70
N THR A 139 21.40 -24.36 7.65
CA THR A 139 22.88 -24.51 7.61
C THR A 139 23.38 -25.36 6.45
N ASP A 140 22.53 -26.17 5.83
CA ASP A 140 22.90 -27.03 4.72
C ASP A 140 22.80 -26.31 3.37
N LYS A 141 22.08 -25.18 3.30
CA LYS A 141 21.72 -24.49 2.05
C LYS A 141 22.09 -23.03 2.01
N ASP A 142 22.04 -22.36 3.14
CA ASP A 142 22.27 -20.93 3.23
C ASP A 142 23.77 -20.60 3.27
N LEU A 143 24.12 -19.41 2.78
CA LEU A 143 25.45 -18.85 2.94
C LEU A 143 25.47 -17.86 4.12
N ILE A 144 26.34 -18.08 5.10
CA ILE A 144 26.66 -17.05 6.10
C ILE A 144 27.93 -16.33 5.67
N LEU A 145 27.83 -15.03 5.43
CA LEU A 145 28.90 -14.17 4.95
C LEU A 145 29.27 -13.13 6.01
N THR A 146 30.56 -13.02 6.35
CA THR A 146 31.06 -11.93 7.19
C THR A 146 31.60 -10.80 6.30
N LYS A 147 31.14 -9.56 6.53
CA LYS A 147 31.67 -8.34 5.89
C LYS A 147 32.39 -7.44 6.90
N THR A 148 33.40 -6.72 6.43
CA THR A 148 34.16 -5.72 7.20
C THR A 148 33.89 -4.28 6.71
N TRP A 149 33.04 -4.13 5.70
CA TRP A 149 32.65 -2.87 5.07
C TRP A 149 31.13 -2.68 5.12
N TYR A 150 30.63 -1.50 4.71
CA TYR A 150 29.19 -1.28 4.60
C TYR A 150 28.53 -2.12 3.51
N SER A 151 29.16 -2.22 2.34
CA SER A 151 28.69 -3.08 1.27
C SER A 151 29.04 -4.54 1.53
N ALA A 152 28.07 -5.42 1.34
CA ALA A 152 28.26 -6.87 1.37
C ALA A 152 29.13 -7.40 0.21
N PHE A 153 29.38 -6.60 -0.84
CA PHE A 153 30.17 -7.01 -2.01
C PHE A 153 31.67 -6.69 -1.87
N LYS A 154 32.01 -5.70 -1.04
CA LYS A 154 33.38 -5.25 -0.92
C LYS A 154 34.23 -6.25 -0.14
N GLU A 155 35.22 -6.83 -0.83
CA GLU A 155 36.22 -7.75 -0.27
C GLU A 155 35.64 -9.06 0.30
N THR A 156 34.46 -9.48 -0.15
CA THR A 156 33.78 -10.71 0.33
C THR A 156 33.73 -11.85 -0.70
N GLY A 157 33.98 -11.56 -1.98
CA GLY A 157 33.78 -12.52 -3.08
C GLY A 157 32.30 -12.83 -3.41
N LEU A 158 31.35 -12.11 -2.80
CA LEU A 158 29.92 -12.37 -2.96
C LEU A 158 29.45 -12.29 -4.42
N ALA A 159 29.96 -11.33 -5.19
CA ALA A 159 29.60 -11.20 -6.61
C ALA A 159 29.96 -12.46 -7.40
N ASP A 160 31.18 -12.96 -7.24
CA ASP A 160 31.66 -14.15 -7.96
C ASP A 160 30.92 -15.42 -7.51
N PHE A 161 30.60 -15.51 -6.22
CA PHE A 161 29.77 -16.58 -5.70
C PHE A 161 28.38 -16.60 -6.35
N LEU A 162 27.69 -15.46 -6.40
CA LEU A 162 26.36 -15.33 -7.03
C LEU A 162 26.41 -15.69 -8.53
N ARG A 163 27.46 -15.27 -9.27
CA ARG A 163 27.66 -15.66 -10.67
C ARG A 163 27.88 -17.15 -10.82
N SER A 164 28.70 -17.75 -9.97
CA SER A 164 28.98 -19.20 -10.00
C SER A 164 27.72 -20.04 -9.80
N ARG A 165 26.76 -19.53 -9.01
CA ARG A 165 25.45 -20.12 -8.76
C ARG A 165 24.40 -19.75 -9.81
N ARG A 166 24.75 -18.96 -10.83
CA ARG A 166 23.84 -18.50 -11.90
C ARG A 166 22.60 -17.81 -11.35
N VAL A 167 22.81 -16.96 -10.34
CA VAL A 167 21.74 -16.12 -9.79
C VAL A 167 21.38 -15.05 -10.81
N ASP A 168 20.08 -14.91 -11.10
CA ASP A 168 19.52 -13.95 -12.08
C ASP A 168 18.69 -12.83 -11.43
N GLU A 169 18.28 -12.99 -10.17
CA GLU A 169 17.62 -11.97 -9.37
C GLU A 169 18.14 -11.98 -7.93
N VAL A 170 18.47 -10.81 -7.39
CA VAL A 170 19.00 -10.62 -6.04
C VAL A 170 18.09 -9.65 -5.28
N TYR A 171 17.59 -10.08 -4.13
CA TYR A 171 16.69 -9.34 -3.26
C TYR A 171 17.43 -8.90 -1.99
N PHE A 172 17.32 -7.62 -1.62
CA PHE A 172 17.96 -7.06 -0.42
C PHE A 172 16.94 -6.73 0.66
N ALA A 173 17.24 -7.17 1.88
CA ALA A 173 16.53 -6.86 3.12
C ALA A 173 17.53 -6.73 4.27
N GLY A 174 17.13 -6.16 5.40
CA GLY A 174 17.96 -6.09 6.61
C GLY A 174 18.06 -4.71 7.23
N LEU A 175 19.10 -4.52 8.04
CA LEU A 175 19.24 -3.36 8.93
C LEU A 175 19.96 -2.17 8.30
N LEU A 176 19.59 -0.99 8.80
CA LEU A 176 20.10 0.32 8.41
C LEU A 176 19.95 0.59 6.91
N SER A 177 18.70 0.80 6.49
CA SER A 177 18.31 1.17 5.13
C SER A 177 19.20 2.24 4.47
N ASN A 178 19.64 3.25 5.24
CA ASN A 178 20.45 4.36 4.75
C ASN A 178 21.97 4.12 4.76
N VAL A 179 22.43 2.96 5.26
CA VAL A 179 23.86 2.63 5.40
C VAL A 179 24.17 1.34 4.64
N CYS A 180 24.15 0.18 5.31
CA CYS A 180 24.65 -1.08 4.75
C CYS A 180 23.79 -1.61 3.60
N VAL A 181 22.46 -1.46 3.71
CA VAL A 181 21.54 -1.84 2.62
C VAL A 181 21.77 -0.96 1.40
N LEU A 182 21.74 0.37 1.55
CA LEU A 182 21.95 1.29 0.43
C LEU A 182 23.31 1.08 -0.26
N ALA A 183 24.38 0.89 0.52
CA ALA A 183 25.70 0.59 -0.02
C ALA A 183 25.72 -0.72 -0.81
N SER A 184 25.16 -1.80 -0.23
CA SER A 184 25.13 -3.12 -0.89
C SER A 184 24.28 -3.14 -2.14
N VAL A 185 23.13 -2.44 -2.15
CA VAL A 185 22.27 -2.30 -3.33
C VAL A 185 22.99 -1.53 -4.44
N THR A 186 23.68 -0.44 -4.10
CA THR A 186 24.46 0.36 -5.06
C THR A 186 25.54 -0.49 -5.73
N ASP A 187 26.31 -1.25 -4.94
CA ASP A 187 27.34 -2.15 -5.48
C ASP A 187 26.74 -3.32 -6.26
N SER A 188 25.60 -3.86 -5.84
CA SER A 188 24.89 -4.92 -6.56
C SER A 188 24.52 -4.52 -7.98
N ILE A 189 24.10 -3.27 -8.20
CA ILE A 189 23.78 -2.74 -9.53
C ILE A 189 25.05 -2.69 -10.39
N GLN A 190 26.16 -2.20 -9.81
CA GLN A 190 27.44 -2.10 -10.53
C GLN A 190 28.01 -3.47 -10.90
N HIS A 191 28.01 -4.43 -9.96
CA HIS A 191 28.52 -5.78 -10.20
C HIS A 191 27.56 -6.65 -11.02
N GLY A 192 26.26 -6.41 -10.90
CA GLY A 192 25.18 -7.24 -11.45
C GLY A 192 24.70 -6.83 -12.83
N ALA A 193 25.19 -5.72 -13.40
CA ALA A 193 24.70 -5.10 -14.63
C ALA A 193 24.47 -6.06 -15.82
N THR A 194 25.20 -7.18 -15.89
CA THR A 194 25.05 -8.21 -16.94
C THR A 194 24.67 -9.60 -16.40
N SER A 195 24.52 -9.77 -15.09
CA SER A 195 24.39 -11.07 -14.41
C SER A 195 23.07 -11.25 -13.67
N TRP A 196 22.54 -10.22 -13.00
CA TRP A 196 21.29 -10.31 -12.25
C TRP A 196 20.54 -8.99 -12.15
N LYS A 197 19.25 -9.07 -11.86
CA LYS A 197 18.42 -7.92 -11.47
C LYS A 197 18.52 -7.70 -9.96
N THR A 198 18.62 -6.45 -9.55
CA THR A 198 18.65 -6.08 -8.12
C THR A 198 17.24 -5.70 -7.66
N HIS A 199 16.83 -6.14 -6.48
CA HIS A 199 15.53 -5.89 -5.90
C HIS A 199 15.69 -5.47 -4.45
N VAL A 200 14.81 -4.59 -3.96
CA VAL A 200 14.82 -4.18 -2.56
C VAL A 200 13.47 -4.45 -1.93
N VAL A 201 13.50 -5.11 -0.78
CA VAL A 201 12.34 -5.44 0.02
C VAL A 201 12.11 -4.34 1.06
N ILE A 202 11.40 -3.29 0.64
CA ILE A 202 11.29 -2.03 1.38
C ILE A 202 10.67 -2.14 2.78
N ASP A 203 9.79 -3.12 2.97
CA ASP A 203 9.10 -3.45 4.22
C ASP A 203 9.90 -4.40 5.12
N CYS A 204 11.01 -4.95 4.64
CA CYS A 204 12.00 -5.68 5.44
C CYS A 204 13.27 -4.84 5.66
N LEU A 205 13.12 -3.51 5.76
CA LEU A 205 14.24 -2.60 6.02
C LEU A 205 14.13 -1.99 7.42
N GLY A 206 15.13 -2.26 8.26
CA GLY A 206 15.26 -1.59 9.55
C GLY A 206 15.99 -0.26 9.43
N TYR A 207 15.73 0.65 10.38
CA TYR A 207 16.32 1.97 10.42
C TYR A 207 16.43 2.50 11.85
N LEU A 208 17.46 3.30 12.10
CA LEU A 208 17.64 3.98 13.38
C LEU A 208 16.83 5.29 13.46
N ARG A 209 16.74 6.02 12.35
CA ARG A 209 16.04 7.32 12.25
C ARG A 209 15.12 7.33 11.03
N GLU A 210 13.85 7.66 11.24
CA GLU A 210 12.82 7.66 10.19
C GLU A 210 13.12 8.66 9.06
N LYS A 211 13.66 9.84 9.39
CA LYS A 211 14.09 10.83 8.38
C LYS A 211 15.16 10.26 7.45
N SER A 212 16.16 9.57 8.01
CA SER A 212 17.22 8.92 7.22
C SER A 212 16.69 7.76 6.39
N HIS A 213 15.74 6.98 6.95
CA HIS A 213 15.05 5.93 6.22
C HIS A 213 14.30 6.46 5.00
N THR A 214 13.55 7.56 5.19
CA THR A 214 12.79 8.21 4.10
C THR A 214 13.71 8.71 3.00
N ALA A 215 14.82 9.35 3.36
CA ALA A 215 15.83 9.79 2.39
C ALA A 215 16.49 8.61 1.66
N ALA A 216 16.74 7.50 2.36
CA ALA A 216 17.29 6.29 1.75
C ALA A 216 16.31 5.64 0.78
N LEU A 217 15.02 5.54 1.13
CA LEU A 217 13.98 5.04 0.23
C LEU A 217 13.88 5.90 -1.03
N ALA A 218 13.97 7.23 -0.92
CA ALA A 218 14.01 8.11 -2.08
C ALA A 218 15.22 7.84 -2.99
N LYS A 219 16.40 7.61 -2.40
CA LYS A 219 17.62 7.24 -3.16
C LYS A 219 17.50 5.87 -3.81
N LEU A 220 17.05 4.86 -3.07
CA LEU A 220 16.79 3.52 -3.59
C LEU A 220 15.78 3.59 -4.75
N HIS A 221 14.70 4.37 -4.60
CA HIS A 221 13.73 4.59 -5.66
C HIS A 221 14.33 5.31 -6.87
N ALA A 222 15.19 6.32 -6.67
CA ALA A 222 15.87 6.99 -7.78
C ALA A 222 16.79 6.03 -8.56
N LEU A 223 17.51 5.15 -7.83
CA LEU A 223 18.31 4.09 -8.44
C LEU A 223 17.42 3.11 -9.24
N THR A 224 16.18 2.89 -8.81
CA THR A 224 15.19 2.03 -9.52
C THR A 224 14.55 2.67 -10.76
N VAL A 225 14.58 4.00 -10.90
CA VAL A 225 13.77 4.73 -11.90
C VAL A 225 14.57 5.37 -13.03
N THR A 226 15.91 5.39 -13.01
CA THR A 226 16.69 6.03 -14.10
C THR A 226 16.34 5.46 -15.49
N PRO A 227 15.72 6.26 -16.39
CA PRO A 227 15.66 5.97 -17.80
C PRO A 227 16.95 6.47 -18.47
N GLU A 228 17.34 5.79 -19.54
CA GLU A 228 18.35 6.14 -20.55
C GLU A 228 18.83 7.61 -20.58
N LEU A 229 20.16 7.83 -20.56
CA LEU A 229 20.80 9.12 -20.92
C LEU A 229 20.64 9.38 -22.45
N PRO A 230 20.64 10.65 -22.94
CA PRO A 230 20.15 11.00 -24.26
C PRO A 230 21.03 10.53 -25.41
N LYS A 231 20.36 10.14 -26.50
CA LYS A 231 20.88 9.80 -27.83
C LYS A 231 22.03 10.71 -28.30
N ALA A 232 23.24 10.17 -28.28
CA ALA A 232 24.20 10.32 -29.37
C ALA A 232 25.21 9.16 -29.32
N LEU A 233 25.44 8.55 -30.48
CA LEU A 233 26.35 7.44 -30.81
C LEU A 233 25.82 6.03 -30.54
N GLU A 234 25.19 5.50 -31.60
CA GLU A 234 25.08 4.08 -31.91
C GLU A 234 26.49 3.45 -31.95
N ASP A 235 26.77 2.54 -31.03
CA ASP A 235 27.29 1.18 -31.29
C ASP A 235 27.84 0.55 -29.98
N ALA A 236 27.46 -0.72 -29.76
CA ALA A 236 27.95 -1.68 -28.74
C ALA A 236 27.43 -1.61 -27.27
N ALA A 237 26.44 -2.48 -27.02
CA ALA A 237 26.31 -3.40 -25.87
C ALA A 237 26.08 -2.91 -24.41
N ALA A 238 25.22 -3.69 -23.74
CA ALA A 238 24.91 -3.78 -22.31
C ALA A 238 23.92 -2.75 -21.71
N ALA A 239 22.63 -3.09 -21.81
CA ALA A 239 21.57 -2.47 -21.01
C ALA A 239 21.73 -2.83 -19.52
N VAL A 240 21.95 -1.81 -18.69
CA VAL A 240 22.06 -1.94 -17.22
C VAL A 240 20.65 -2.04 -16.63
N SER A 241 20.35 -3.13 -15.93
CA SER A 241 19.03 -3.35 -15.29
C SER A 241 18.87 -2.49 -14.04
N ALA A 242 17.93 -1.55 -14.07
CA ALA A 242 17.50 -0.80 -12.88
C ALA A 242 16.81 -1.75 -11.87
N PRO A 243 16.98 -1.52 -10.56
CA PRO A 243 16.33 -2.33 -9.54
C PRO A 243 14.80 -2.20 -9.54
N LEU A 244 14.08 -3.25 -9.12
CA LEU A 244 12.62 -3.23 -8.96
C LEU A 244 12.28 -3.20 -7.46
N ILE A 245 11.38 -2.28 -7.06
CA ILE A 245 10.83 -2.25 -5.70
C ILE A 245 9.83 -3.39 -5.58
N THR A 246 10.14 -4.37 -4.74
CA THR A 246 9.26 -5.51 -4.42
C THR A 246 8.96 -5.46 -2.94
N SER A 247 7.79 -4.95 -2.55
CA SER A 247 7.33 -5.11 -1.16
C SER A 247 6.97 -6.58 -0.93
N THR A 248 7.42 -7.15 0.19
CA THR A 248 7.15 -8.53 0.61
C THR A 248 5.90 -8.68 1.47
N ILE A 249 4.95 -7.76 1.37
CA ILE A 249 3.59 -8.05 1.81
C ILE A 249 2.98 -9.05 0.81
N PHE A 250 3.43 -10.31 0.88
CA PHE A 250 2.53 -11.45 0.75
C PHE A 250 1.75 -11.50 2.06
N HIS A 251 0.91 -10.48 2.30
CA HIS A 251 -0.19 -10.71 3.21
C HIS A 251 -0.96 -11.88 2.59
N PRO A 252 -1.38 -12.91 3.35
CA PRO A 252 -2.18 -14.01 2.79
C PRO A 252 -3.47 -13.51 2.12
N PHE A 253 -3.80 -12.23 2.29
CA PHE A 253 -5.00 -11.58 1.84
C PHE A 253 -4.65 -10.37 0.95
N PRO A 254 -5.49 -10.05 -0.04
CA PRO A 254 -5.36 -8.80 -0.79
C PRO A 254 -5.40 -7.58 0.14
N THR A 255 -4.74 -6.50 -0.26
CA THR A 255 -4.66 -5.25 0.49
C THR A 255 -5.65 -4.23 -0.05
N LEU A 256 -6.41 -3.58 0.83
CA LEU A 256 -7.30 -2.47 0.49
C LEU A 256 -6.84 -1.20 1.19
N TYR A 257 -6.35 -0.23 0.42
CA TYR A 257 -6.18 1.15 0.91
C TYR A 257 -7.50 1.89 0.77
N TYR A 258 -8.04 2.43 1.86
CA TYR A 258 -9.36 3.05 1.87
C TYR A 258 -9.43 4.32 2.72
N VAL A 259 -10.43 5.15 2.48
CA VAL A 259 -10.76 6.30 3.35
C VAL A 259 -12.10 6.04 4.02
N ASN A 260 -12.14 6.18 5.35
CA ASN A 260 -13.37 6.05 6.11
C ASN A 260 -14.40 7.10 5.68
N GLY A 261 -15.62 6.66 5.33
CA GLY A 261 -16.69 7.55 4.86
C GLY A 261 -16.57 7.99 3.40
N SER A 262 -15.62 7.45 2.63
CA SER A 262 -15.52 7.70 1.19
C SER A 262 -16.46 6.79 0.41
N ILE A 263 -17.40 7.35 -0.37
CA ILE A 263 -18.31 6.61 -1.27
C ILE A 263 -17.56 5.54 -2.09
N PRO A 264 -16.50 5.88 -2.86
CA PRO A 264 -15.82 4.87 -3.68
C PRO A 264 -15.13 3.78 -2.85
N SER A 265 -14.65 4.09 -1.64
CA SER A 265 -14.10 3.07 -0.73
C SER A 265 -15.18 2.12 -0.23
N TRP A 266 -16.33 2.69 0.14
CA TRP A 266 -17.47 1.96 0.69
C TRP A 266 -18.06 0.96 -0.33
N ARG A 267 -18.14 1.34 -1.62
CA ARG A 267 -18.53 0.43 -2.71
C ARG A 267 -17.75 -0.90 -2.66
N VAL A 268 -16.42 -0.78 -2.60
CA VAL A 268 -15.50 -1.92 -2.58
C VAL A 268 -15.63 -2.73 -1.29
N GLN A 269 -15.75 -2.06 -0.13
CA GLN A 269 -15.92 -2.74 1.16
C GLN A 269 -17.20 -3.58 1.22
N ILE A 270 -18.33 -3.09 0.71
CA ILE A 270 -19.57 -3.88 0.64
C ILE A 270 -19.36 -5.15 -0.18
N ALA A 271 -18.74 -5.03 -1.36
CA ALA A 271 -18.48 -6.17 -2.24
C ALA A 271 -17.57 -7.20 -1.57
N LEU A 272 -16.44 -6.77 -0.98
CA LEU A 272 -15.51 -7.66 -0.29
C LEU A 272 -16.16 -8.37 0.91
N HIS A 273 -16.95 -7.65 1.72
CA HIS A 273 -17.66 -8.27 2.84
C HIS A 273 -18.77 -9.22 2.40
N HIS A 274 -19.49 -8.90 1.32
CA HIS A 274 -20.51 -9.79 0.77
C HIS A 274 -19.89 -11.09 0.25
N LYS A 275 -18.79 -10.95 -0.50
CA LYS A 275 -18.01 -12.06 -1.06
C LYS A 275 -17.16 -12.80 -0.04
N GLN A 276 -17.13 -12.32 1.20
CA GLN A 276 -16.35 -12.86 2.31
C GLN A 276 -14.86 -12.98 1.99
N ILE A 277 -14.34 -12.02 1.22
CA ILE A 277 -12.91 -11.97 0.86
C ILE A 277 -12.18 -11.33 2.05
N PRO A 278 -11.30 -12.08 2.75
CA PRO A 278 -10.47 -11.49 3.79
C PRO A 278 -9.51 -10.49 3.15
N THR A 279 -9.32 -9.34 3.80
CA THR A 279 -8.46 -8.27 3.29
C THR A 279 -7.59 -7.67 4.38
N ASN A 280 -6.39 -7.23 4.01
CA ASN A 280 -5.59 -6.32 4.81
C ASN A 280 -6.05 -4.88 4.56
N ASN A 281 -6.82 -4.32 5.48
CA ASN A 281 -7.40 -2.99 5.32
C ASN A 281 -6.47 -1.92 5.88
N ILE A 282 -5.99 -1.02 5.02
CA ILE A 282 -5.12 0.11 5.37
C ILE A 282 -5.92 1.40 5.26
N ARG A 283 -6.22 2.01 6.40
CA ARG A 283 -6.97 3.27 6.46
C ARG A 283 -6.05 4.47 6.17
N MET A 284 -6.46 5.27 5.20
CA MET A 284 -5.78 6.50 4.80
C MET A 284 -6.43 7.71 5.48
N TYR A 285 -5.69 8.38 6.37
CA TYR A 285 -6.15 9.59 7.07
C TYR A 285 -5.91 10.84 6.21
N VAL A 286 -6.75 11.05 5.20
CA VAL A 286 -6.58 12.12 4.18
C VAL A 286 -6.67 13.56 4.69
N MET A 287 -7.12 13.75 5.94
CA MET A 287 -7.19 15.06 6.60
C MET A 287 -5.92 15.41 7.41
N ARG A 288 -4.94 14.51 7.49
CA ARG A 288 -3.66 14.79 8.18
C ARG A 288 -2.70 15.56 7.28
N THR A 289 -1.77 16.27 7.92
CA THR A 289 -0.64 16.95 7.25
C THR A 289 0.67 16.31 7.73
N PRO A 290 1.52 15.78 6.83
CA PRO A 290 1.32 15.71 5.38
C PRO A 290 0.21 14.71 5.00
N LYS A 291 -0.47 14.96 3.87
CA LYS A 291 -1.54 14.10 3.38
C LYS A 291 -0.97 12.73 2.98
N PRO A 292 -1.36 11.62 3.63
CA PRO A 292 -0.75 10.30 3.39
C PRO A 292 -0.82 9.86 1.92
N THR A 293 -1.90 10.20 1.22
CA THR A 293 -2.09 9.87 -0.20
C THR A 293 -1.25 10.71 -1.17
N ARG A 294 -0.49 11.68 -0.66
CA ARG A 294 0.45 12.52 -1.43
C ARG A 294 1.91 12.18 -1.14
N THR A 295 2.16 11.22 -0.26
CA THR A 295 3.52 10.73 0.01
C THR A 295 4.08 10.06 -1.26
N PRO A 296 5.40 10.17 -1.52
CA PRO A 296 6.02 9.46 -2.65
C PRO A 296 5.73 7.95 -2.65
N ALA A 297 5.72 7.34 -1.45
CA ALA A 297 5.42 5.92 -1.29
C ALA A 297 4.01 5.56 -1.77
N PHE A 298 2.99 6.35 -1.43
CA PHE A 298 1.62 6.08 -1.90
C PHE A 298 1.43 6.45 -3.38
N LEU A 299 2.12 7.48 -3.89
CA LEU A 299 2.05 7.84 -5.31
C LEU A 299 2.68 6.78 -6.21
N ALA A 300 3.69 6.03 -5.72
CA ALA A 300 4.21 4.86 -6.41
C ALA A 300 3.19 3.70 -6.50
N ILE A 301 2.21 3.65 -5.58
CA ILE A 301 1.10 2.69 -5.59
C ILE A 301 -0.02 3.16 -6.52
N ASN A 302 -0.46 4.42 -6.37
CA ASN A 302 -1.48 5.05 -7.19
C ASN A 302 -1.02 6.46 -7.60
N PRO A 303 -0.67 6.70 -8.87
CA PRO A 303 -0.15 8.00 -9.32
C PRO A 303 -1.16 9.13 -9.19
N ARG A 304 -2.47 8.84 -9.07
CA ARG A 304 -3.50 9.87 -8.83
C ARG A 304 -3.58 10.29 -7.36
N GLY A 305 -2.96 9.55 -6.44
CA GLY A 305 -3.02 9.81 -5.00
C GLY A 305 -4.45 9.72 -4.43
N LYS A 306 -5.27 8.83 -4.99
CA LYS A 306 -6.68 8.60 -4.62
C LYS A 306 -6.89 7.23 -3.98
N THR A 307 -8.00 7.08 -3.29
CA THR A 307 -8.50 5.81 -2.73
C THR A 307 -9.91 5.53 -3.28
N PRO A 308 -10.35 4.26 -3.35
CA PRO A 308 -9.64 3.06 -2.90
C PRO A 308 -8.51 2.62 -3.84
N VAL A 309 -7.60 1.82 -3.31
CA VAL A 309 -6.66 1.00 -4.10
C VAL A 309 -6.74 -0.42 -3.60
N PHE A 310 -7.00 -1.35 -4.51
CA PHE A 310 -6.96 -2.78 -4.24
C PHE A 310 -5.65 -3.34 -4.81
N ILE A 311 -4.87 -4.01 -3.97
CA ILE A 311 -3.67 -4.73 -4.38
C ILE A 311 -3.90 -6.20 -4.11
N ASP A 312 -3.99 -6.98 -5.16
CA ASP A 312 -4.26 -8.40 -5.06
C ASP A 312 -3.07 -9.15 -4.40
N ASN A 313 -3.33 -10.36 -3.90
CA ASN A 313 -2.29 -11.24 -3.33
C ASN A 313 -1.68 -12.18 -4.38
N ASP A 314 -2.00 -11.98 -5.66
CA ASP A 314 -1.37 -12.68 -6.77
C ASP A 314 0.14 -12.39 -6.83
N PRO A 315 0.95 -13.26 -7.44
CA PRO A 315 2.40 -13.07 -7.50
C PRO A 315 2.85 -11.73 -8.12
N ALA A 316 2.03 -11.15 -9.00
CA ALA A 316 2.32 -9.86 -9.63
C ALA A 316 1.88 -8.65 -8.79
N ARG A 317 1.20 -8.84 -7.66
CA ARG A 317 0.61 -7.78 -6.83
C ARG A 317 -0.22 -6.83 -7.69
N THR A 318 -1.15 -7.40 -8.45
CA THR A 318 -1.99 -6.68 -9.40
C THR A 318 -2.71 -5.54 -8.70
N ARG A 319 -2.45 -4.33 -9.18
CA ARG A 319 -3.00 -3.09 -8.63
C ARG A 319 -4.20 -2.65 -9.46
N THR A 320 -5.34 -2.55 -8.80
CA THR A 320 -6.56 -2.01 -9.40
C THR A 320 -6.99 -0.79 -8.60
N TYR A 321 -7.19 0.31 -9.31
CA TYR A 321 -7.68 1.58 -8.80
C TYR A 321 -8.85 2.04 -9.68
N GLU A 322 -9.70 2.95 -9.18
CA GLU A 322 -11.09 3.18 -9.59
C GLU A 322 -12.08 2.17 -9.02
N SER A 323 -13.02 2.65 -8.18
CA SER A 323 -13.91 1.78 -7.39
C SER A 323 -14.76 0.83 -8.23
N LEU A 324 -15.31 1.29 -9.36
CA LEU A 324 -16.12 0.45 -10.26
C LEU A 324 -15.28 -0.60 -11.00
N ALA A 325 -14.02 -0.29 -11.32
CA ALA A 325 -13.08 -1.25 -11.90
C ALA A 325 -12.70 -2.32 -10.86
N ILE A 326 -12.48 -1.93 -9.60
CA ILE A 326 -12.22 -2.87 -8.50
C ILE A 326 -13.42 -3.81 -8.30
N LEU A 327 -14.65 -3.30 -8.36
CA LEU A 327 -15.87 -4.12 -8.27
C LEU A 327 -15.89 -5.22 -9.35
N LEU A 328 -15.61 -4.87 -10.61
CA LEU A 328 -15.56 -5.83 -11.71
C LEU A 328 -14.38 -6.81 -11.58
N TYR A 329 -13.22 -6.31 -11.16
CA TYR A 329 -12.04 -7.13 -10.92
C TYR A 329 -12.31 -8.20 -9.86
N VAL A 330 -12.87 -7.79 -8.73
CA VAL A 330 -13.21 -8.70 -7.63
C VAL A 330 -14.25 -9.73 -8.07
N GLU A 331 -15.23 -9.36 -8.90
CA GLU A 331 -16.20 -10.34 -9.39
C GLU A 331 -15.60 -11.37 -10.37
N GLU A 332 -14.72 -10.94 -11.28
CA GLU A 332 -14.10 -11.83 -12.27
C GLU A 332 -13.06 -12.77 -11.64
N TYR A 333 -12.22 -12.26 -10.72
CA TYR A 333 -11.07 -13.01 -10.19
C TYR A 333 -11.32 -13.69 -8.84
N TYR A 334 -12.47 -13.43 -8.19
CA TYR A 334 -12.93 -14.14 -7.00
C TYR A 334 -14.30 -14.81 -7.24
N PRO A 335 -14.39 -15.80 -8.16
CA PRO A 335 -15.65 -16.42 -8.51
C PRO A 335 -16.19 -17.31 -7.38
N GLY A 336 -17.52 -17.38 -7.31
CA GLY A 336 -18.25 -18.05 -6.25
C GLY A 336 -18.21 -19.56 -6.17
N ALA A 337 -17.80 -20.22 -7.26
CA ALA A 337 -17.52 -21.64 -7.35
C ALA A 337 -16.92 -21.94 -8.73
N SER A 338 -15.87 -22.77 -8.82
CA SER A 338 -16.00 -24.15 -9.33
C SER A 338 -14.68 -24.90 -9.43
N THR A 339 -14.73 -26.17 -8.99
CA THR A 339 -13.95 -27.35 -9.45
C THR A 339 -12.42 -27.31 -9.41
N GLY A 340 -11.85 -28.03 -8.43
CA GLY A 340 -10.58 -28.72 -8.59
C GLY A 340 -9.53 -28.40 -7.52
N CYS A 341 -9.06 -29.47 -6.87
CA CYS A 341 -7.91 -29.63 -5.98
C CYS A 341 -7.82 -28.76 -4.71
N ASP A 342 -8.19 -29.42 -3.59
CA ASP A 342 -7.61 -29.35 -2.25
C ASP A 342 -6.53 -28.28 -2.03
N ASN A 343 -6.96 -27.10 -1.60
CA ASN A 343 -6.13 -26.18 -0.83
C ASN A 343 -6.91 -25.82 0.44
N ASP A 344 -6.31 -26.11 1.59
CA ASP A 344 -6.89 -26.09 2.95
C ASP A 344 -7.35 -24.72 3.50
N TRP A 345 -7.47 -23.70 2.65
CA TRP A 345 -8.10 -22.42 2.99
C TRP A 345 -9.41 -22.29 2.21
N VAL A 346 -10.39 -23.11 2.59
CA VAL A 346 -11.71 -23.14 1.95
C VAL A 346 -12.42 -21.80 2.14
N ILE A 347 -12.33 -20.91 1.14
CA ILE A 347 -13.31 -19.85 0.94
C ILE A 347 -14.64 -20.57 0.70
N LYS A 348 -15.49 -20.60 1.74
CA LYS A 348 -16.89 -21.02 1.59
C LYS A 348 -17.49 -20.17 0.46
N GLN A 349 -17.95 -20.83 -0.60
CA GLN A 349 -18.66 -20.30 -1.76
C GLN A 349 -18.92 -18.78 -1.72
N SER A 350 -18.12 -18.00 -2.44
CA SER A 350 -18.28 -16.55 -2.51
C SER A 350 -19.57 -16.22 -3.28
N PRO A 351 -20.58 -15.53 -2.73
CA PRO A 351 -21.77 -15.21 -3.51
C PRO A 351 -21.42 -14.35 -4.74
N PRO A 352 -21.94 -14.67 -5.94
CA PRO A 352 -21.68 -13.87 -7.14
C PRO A 352 -22.41 -12.52 -7.05
N LEU A 353 -21.78 -11.46 -7.53
CA LEU A 353 -22.38 -10.12 -7.64
C LEU A 353 -22.84 -9.80 -9.06
N LEU A 354 -22.53 -10.67 -10.04
CA LEU A 354 -23.13 -10.66 -11.36
C LEU A 354 -24.02 -11.88 -11.58
N PRO A 355 -25.15 -11.73 -12.29
CA PRO A 355 -25.92 -12.86 -12.79
C PRO A 355 -25.05 -13.78 -13.67
N PRO A 356 -25.39 -15.08 -13.78
CA PRO A 356 -24.71 -16.02 -14.67
C PRO A 356 -24.61 -15.48 -16.11
N ARG A 357 -23.53 -15.83 -16.82
CA ARG A 357 -23.25 -15.32 -18.18
C ARG A 357 -24.34 -15.68 -19.20
N GLU A 358 -25.14 -16.69 -18.93
CA GLU A 358 -26.31 -17.09 -19.73
C GLU A 358 -27.45 -16.06 -19.62
N GLN A 359 -27.57 -15.36 -18.49
CA GLN A 359 -28.57 -14.32 -18.24
C GLN A 359 -28.13 -12.95 -18.76
N ARG A 360 -27.77 -12.88 -20.04
CA ARG A 360 -27.16 -11.71 -20.68
C ARG A 360 -27.93 -10.41 -20.45
N GLN A 361 -29.26 -10.45 -20.52
CA GLN A 361 -30.10 -9.25 -20.33
C GLN A 361 -30.00 -8.72 -18.89
N THR A 362 -30.10 -9.60 -17.90
CA THR A 362 -29.97 -9.22 -16.49
C THR A 362 -28.57 -8.72 -16.18
N GLN A 363 -27.54 -9.39 -16.72
CA GLN A 363 -26.15 -8.99 -16.54
C GLN A 363 -25.87 -7.61 -17.17
N ALA A 364 -26.36 -7.36 -18.39
CA ALA A 364 -26.27 -6.05 -19.03
C ALA A 364 -26.96 -4.96 -18.19
N ARG A 365 -28.14 -5.25 -17.63
CA ARG A 365 -28.84 -4.31 -16.74
C ARG A 365 -28.00 -3.96 -15.51
N VAL A 366 -27.39 -4.95 -14.85
CA VAL A 366 -26.51 -4.70 -13.70
C VAL A 366 -25.34 -3.79 -14.11
N LEU A 367 -24.68 -4.08 -15.23
CA LEU A 367 -23.53 -3.30 -15.70
C LEU A 367 -23.89 -1.86 -16.09
N CYS A 368 -25.06 -1.65 -16.72
CA CYS A 368 -25.56 -0.30 -17.00
C CYS A 368 -25.77 0.48 -15.70
N LEU A 369 -26.49 -0.09 -14.73
CA LEU A 369 -26.77 0.56 -13.45
C LEU A 369 -25.51 0.84 -12.62
N VAL A 370 -24.48 -0.01 -12.72
CA VAL A 370 -23.16 0.26 -12.11
C VAL A 370 -22.58 1.56 -12.65
N GLN A 371 -22.60 1.77 -13.97
CA GLN A 371 -22.03 2.97 -14.58
C GLN A 371 -22.93 4.20 -14.40
N GLU A 372 -24.24 4.03 -14.52
CA GLU A 372 -25.22 5.10 -14.34
C GLU A 372 -25.19 5.66 -12.90
N SER A 373 -24.70 4.89 -11.91
CA SER A 373 -24.53 5.37 -10.54
C SER A 373 -23.61 6.61 -10.44
N GLU A 374 -22.74 6.85 -11.41
CA GLU A 374 -21.92 8.06 -11.46
C GLU A 374 -22.73 9.32 -11.81
N ASN A 375 -23.92 9.21 -12.43
CA ASN A 375 -24.77 10.36 -12.73
C ASN A 375 -25.31 11.00 -11.44
N ILE A 376 -25.90 10.18 -10.56
CA ILE A 376 -26.41 10.65 -9.27
C ILE A 376 -25.26 11.05 -8.32
N HIS A 377 -24.11 10.36 -8.38
CA HIS A 377 -22.91 10.76 -7.64
C HIS A 377 -22.44 12.16 -8.07
N SER A 378 -22.36 12.41 -9.39
CA SER A 378 -21.98 13.72 -9.94
C SER A 378 -22.99 14.80 -9.57
N ALA A 379 -24.28 14.52 -9.62
CA ALA A 379 -25.32 15.47 -9.21
C ALA A 379 -25.20 15.84 -7.73
N TYR A 380 -24.88 14.86 -6.87
CA TYR A 380 -24.63 15.07 -5.45
C TYR A 380 -23.34 15.87 -5.20
N ASP A 381 -22.24 15.54 -5.87
CA ASP A 381 -20.94 16.21 -5.71
C ASP A 381 -21.05 17.71 -6.00
N VAL A 382 -21.81 18.10 -7.03
CA VAL A 382 -22.07 19.52 -7.35
C VAL A 382 -22.77 20.23 -6.20
N LEU A 383 -23.73 19.59 -5.52
CA LEU A 383 -24.39 20.17 -4.34
C LEU A 383 -23.43 20.30 -3.16
N GLU A 384 -22.63 19.26 -2.88
CA GLU A 384 -21.68 19.27 -1.76
C GLU A 384 -20.57 20.31 -1.96
N ASP A 385 -19.99 20.37 -3.15
CA ASP A 385 -18.95 21.35 -3.50
C ASP A 385 -19.47 22.79 -3.39
N ALA A 386 -20.67 23.07 -3.93
CA ALA A 386 -21.28 24.39 -3.82
C ALA A 386 -21.57 24.78 -2.37
N TYR A 387 -22.03 23.82 -1.54
CA TYR A 387 -22.22 24.04 -0.11
C TYR A 387 -20.91 24.35 0.62
N LEU A 388 -19.86 23.58 0.35
CA LEU A 388 -18.54 23.77 0.97
C LEU A 388 -17.91 25.10 0.55
N ALA A 389 -18.02 25.50 -0.71
CA ALA A 389 -17.56 26.79 -1.21
C ALA A 389 -18.29 27.94 -0.50
N ALA A 390 -19.62 27.90 -0.45
CA ALA A 390 -20.42 28.91 0.24
C ALA A 390 -20.09 28.98 1.74
N LYS A 391 -19.76 27.85 2.37
CA LYS A 391 -19.33 27.80 3.78
C LYS A 391 -17.93 28.37 4.01
N ALA A 392 -16.99 28.13 3.10
CA ALA A 392 -15.64 28.68 3.18
C ALA A 392 -15.67 30.21 3.07
N GLU A 393 -16.42 30.76 2.10
CA GLU A 393 -16.61 32.21 1.96
C GLU A 393 -17.19 32.83 3.24
N GLN A 394 -18.17 32.16 3.87
CA GLN A 394 -18.76 32.61 5.14
C GLN A 394 -17.76 32.62 6.31
N ALA A 395 -16.77 31.72 6.31
CA ALA A 395 -15.80 31.60 7.39
C ALA A 395 -14.62 32.57 7.25
N ASP A 396 -14.20 32.87 6.02
CA ASP A 396 -13.08 33.77 5.72
C ASP A 396 -13.44 35.25 5.87
N ASP A 397 -14.72 35.60 5.75
CA ASP A 397 -15.18 36.99 5.81
C ASP A 397 -16.29 37.15 6.87
N ASN A 398 -15.94 37.68 8.04
CA ASN A 398 -16.89 38.00 9.13
C ASN A 398 -17.77 39.24 8.81
N SER A 399 -17.87 39.64 7.55
CA SER A 399 -18.66 40.78 7.09
C SER A 399 -20.12 40.40 6.76
N SER A 400 -20.98 41.42 6.62
CA SER A 400 -22.37 41.23 6.17
C SER A 400 -22.48 40.65 4.74
N ILE A 401 -21.42 40.75 3.93
CA ILE A 401 -21.39 40.31 2.53
C ILE A 401 -21.28 38.77 2.44
N ALA A 402 -20.46 38.16 3.29
CA ALA A 402 -20.31 36.71 3.34
C ALA A 402 -21.60 36.00 3.79
N SER A 403 -22.33 36.62 4.72
CA SER A 403 -23.67 36.18 5.09
C SER A 403 -24.65 36.27 3.92
N ALA A 404 -24.53 37.28 3.05
CA ALA A 404 -25.38 37.44 1.87
C ALA A 404 -25.04 36.43 0.76
N SER A 405 -23.76 36.05 0.60
CA SER A 405 -23.34 34.98 -0.35
C SER A 405 -23.94 33.63 0.04
N PHE A 406 -23.78 33.23 1.31
CA PHE A 406 -24.37 31.98 1.82
C PHE A 406 -25.90 32.01 1.73
N GLU A 407 -26.54 33.13 2.03
CA GLU A 407 -27.99 33.30 1.88
C GLU A 407 -28.45 33.20 0.42
N ARG A 408 -27.68 33.74 -0.54
CA ARG A 408 -27.93 33.60 -1.97
C ARG A 408 -27.86 32.15 -2.41
N PHE A 409 -26.82 31.42 -1.99
CA PHE A 409 -26.68 29.98 -2.25
C PHE A 409 -27.93 29.24 -1.75
N VAL A 410 -28.28 29.44 -0.48
CA VAL A 410 -29.44 28.80 0.18
C VAL A 410 -30.76 29.07 -0.54
N LYS A 411 -31.00 30.33 -0.96
CA LYS A 411 -32.29 30.74 -1.57
C LYS A 411 -32.41 30.42 -3.06
N SER A 412 -31.31 30.41 -3.81
CA SER A 412 -31.36 30.43 -5.28
C SER A 412 -30.69 29.24 -5.95
N GLU A 413 -29.53 28.83 -5.45
CA GLU A 413 -28.70 27.81 -6.09
C GLU A 413 -29.01 26.42 -5.53
N ARG A 414 -28.97 26.28 -4.20
CA ARG A 414 -29.26 25.02 -3.49
C ARG A 414 -30.57 24.36 -3.95
N PRO A 415 -31.71 25.07 -4.11
CA PRO A 415 -32.94 24.44 -4.57
C PRO A 415 -32.84 23.83 -5.98
N LYS A 416 -32.06 24.45 -6.89
CA LYS A 416 -31.86 23.93 -8.25
C LYS A 416 -30.98 22.68 -8.25
N LEU A 417 -29.92 22.69 -7.44
CA LEU A 417 -29.04 21.53 -7.28
C LEU A 417 -29.78 20.35 -6.63
N ILE A 418 -30.60 20.63 -5.61
CA ILE A 418 -31.49 19.62 -5.01
C ILE A 418 -32.50 19.10 -6.03
N GLN A 419 -33.07 19.96 -6.88
CA GLN A 419 -33.99 19.52 -7.93
C GLN A 419 -33.29 18.58 -8.92
N ALA A 420 -32.06 18.88 -9.35
CA ALA A 420 -31.29 18.00 -10.23
C ALA A 420 -31.04 16.61 -9.59
N ILE A 421 -30.77 16.57 -8.28
CA ILE A 421 -30.68 15.30 -7.54
C ILE A 421 -32.02 14.55 -7.58
N TYR A 422 -33.14 15.23 -7.35
CA TYR A 422 -34.45 14.59 -7.42
C TYR A 422 -34.80 14.08 -8.81
N ASP A 423 -34.42 14.80 -9.86
CA ASP A 423 -34.63 14.37 -11.25
C ASP A 423 -33.85 13.08 -11.56
N GLU A 424 -32.64 12.94 -10.99
CA GLU A 424 -31.89 11.68 -11.02
C GLU A 424 -32.53 10.61 -10.13
N LEU A 425 -32.99 10.93 -8.91
CA LEU A 425 -33.66 9.96 -8.03
C LEU A 425 -34.92 9.36 -8.65
N ASP A 426 -35.67 10.10 -9.49
CA ASP A 426 -36.80 9.55 -10.25
C ASP A 426 -36.42 8.39 -11.17
N PHE A 427 -35.20 8.40 -11.70
CA PHE A 427 -34.67 7.29 -12.48
C PHE A 427 -34.50 6.05 -11.58
N TRP A 428 -33.82 6.21 -10.45
CA TRP A 428 -33.56 5.12 -9.51
C TRP A 428 -34.83 4.58 -8.85
N GLU A 429 -35.77 5.46 -8.49
CA GLU A 429 -37.07 5.13 -7.92
C GLU A 429 -37.87 4.20 -8.84
N ARG A 430 -37.89 4.49 -10.16
CA ARG A 430 -38.54 3.61 -11.15
C ARG A 430 -37.94 2.21 -11.16
N HIS A 431 -36.61 2.08 -11.05
CA HIS A 431 -35.93 0.79 -11.02
C HIS A 431 -36.26 -0.01 -9.76
N VAL A 432 -36.16 0.59 -8.57
CA VAL A 432 -36.44 -0.11 -7.31
C VAL A 432 -37.92 -0.42 -7.16
N THR A 433 -38.82 0.46 -7.59
CA THR A 433 -40.27 0.20 -7.57
C THR A 433 -40.65 -0.93 -8.51
N ALA A 434 -40.08 -0.99 -9.72
CA ALA A 434 -40.26 -2.13 -10.62
C ALA A 434 -39.71 -3.43 -10.03
N ALA A 435 -38.55 -3.39 -9.36
CA ALA A 435 -37.98 -4.55 -8.69
C ALA A 435 -38.90 -5.06 -7.55
N HIS A 436 -39.38 -4.16 -6.69
CA HIS A 436 -40.29 -4.49 -5.60
C HIS A 436 -41.63 -5.05 -6.10
N ALA A 437 -42.18 -4.49 -7.17
CA ALA A 437 -43.39 -5.00 -7.81
C ALA A 437 -43.20 -6.43 -8.34
N ALA A 438 -41.99 -6.78 -8.78
CA ALA A 438 -41.60 -8.14 -9.18
C ALA A 438 -41.20 -9.05 -8.00
N GLY A 439 -41.39 -8.62 -6.75
CA GLY A 439 -41.01 -9.37 -5.56
C GLY A 439 -39.50 -9.45 -5.31
N LYS A 440 -38.71 -8.60 -5.97
CA LYS A 440 -37.25 -8.50 -5.78
C LYS A 440 -36.91 -7.36 -4.83
N ARG A 441 -35.78 -7.48 -4.13
CA ARG A 441 -35.33 -6.50 -3.12
C ARG A 441 -34.25 -5.54 -3.64
N PHE A 442 -33.57 -5.94 -4.72
CA PHE A 442 -32.36 -5.27 -5.19
C PHE A 442 -32.58 -4.49 -6.48
N LEU A 443 -31.75 -3.47 -6.68
CA LEU A 443 -31.93 -2.42 -7.69
C LEU A 443 -32.07 -2.99 -9.11
N ALA A 444 -31.21 -3.94 -9.45
CA ALA A 444 -31.19 -4.59 -10.76
C ALA A 444 -32.18 -5.78 -10.85
N SER A 445 -33.21 -5.84 -10.01
CA SER A 445 -34.20 -6.93 -9.86
C SER A 445 -33.58 -8.34 -9.88
N THR A 446 -32.41 -8.48 -9.27
CA THR A 446 -31.70 -9.74 -9.06
C THR A 446 -32.25 -10.48 -7.83
N ASP A 447 -31.98 -11.78 -7.74
CA ASP A 447 -32.36 -12.60 -6.56
C ASP A 447 -31.51 -12.27 -5.32
N GLY A 448 -30.27 -11.81 -5.53
CA GLY A 448 -29.33 -11.41 -4.50
C GLY A 448 -28.73 -10.03 -4.76
N LEU A 449 -27.89 -9.59 -3.83
CA LEU A 449 -27.10 -8.37 -3.97
C LEU A 449 -26.27 -8.43 -5.25
N SER A 450 -26.21 -7.33 -6.00
CA SER A 450 -25.44 -7.23 -7.24
C SER A 450 -24.41 -6.10 -7.21
N LEU A 451 -23.55 -6.05 -8.22
CA LEU A 451 -22.61 -4.93 -8.38
C LEU A 451 -23.32 -3.57 -8.46
N ALA A 452 -24.54 -3.51 -9.01
CA ALA A 452 -25.32 -2.28 -9.09
C ALA A 452 -25.67 -1.75 -7.70
N ASP A 453 -26.01 -2.64 -6.77
CA ASP A 453 -26.29 -2.27 -5.38
C ASP A 453 -25.04 -1.81 -4.65
N CYS A 454 -23.90 -2.48 -4.87
CA CYS A 454 -22.61 -2.06 -4.33
C CYS A 454 -22.21 -0.67 -4.84
N ALA A 455 -22.55 -0.31 -6.08
CA ALA A 455 -22.22 0.97 -6.68
C ALA A 455 -23.15 2.12 -6.21
N PHE A 456 -24.46 1.87 -6.15
CA PHE A 456 -25.48 2.88 -5.88
C PHE A 456 -25.71 3.15 -4.38
N TYR A 457 -25.87 2.11 -3.55
CA TYR A 457 -26.28 2.28 -2.15
C TYR A 457 -25.37 3.22 -1.34
N PRO A 458 -24.02 3.16 -1.45
CA PRO A 458 -23.15 4.09 -0.73
C PRO A 458 -23.44 5.56 -1.00
N ILE A 459 -23.88 5.93 -2.22
CA ILE A 459 -24.24 7.31 -2.56
C ILE A 459 -25.50 7.70 -1.82
N LEU A 460 -26.56 6.89 -1.93
CA LEU A 460 -27.85 7.14 -1.26
C LEU A 460 -27.67 7.23 0.26
N ALA A 461 -26.91 6.32 0.85
CA ALA A 461 -26.63 6.32 2.29
C ALA A 461 -25.79 7.52 2.73
N TYR A 462 -24.85 7.97 1.89
CA TYR A 462 -24.10 9.19 2.12
C TYR A 462 -25.00 10.43 2.10
N MET A 463 -25.91 10.53 1.12
CA MET A 463 -26.92 11.60 1.05
C MET A 463 -27.80 11.64 2.30
N VAL A 464 -28.30 10.48 2.77
CA VAL A 464 -29.09 10.38 4.01
C VAL A 464 -28.28 10.86 5.22
N HIS A 465 -27.01 10.44 5.32
CA HIS A 465 -26.11 10.91 6.37
C HIS A 465 -25.92 12.45 6.33
N ARG A 466 -25.96 13.03 5.14
CA ARG A 466 -25.84 14.47 4.84
C ARG A 466 -27.17 15.23 4.89
N GLY A 467 -28.22 14.58 5.37
CA GLY A 467 -29.50 15.21 5.69
C GLY A 467 -30.57 15.08 4.61
N PHE A 468 -30.37 14.27 3.57
CA PHE A 468 -31.44 13.86 2.68
C PHE A 468 -32.53 13.12 3.47
N ALA A 469 -33.78 13.45 3.20
CA ALA A 469 -34.94 12.82 3.81
C ALA A 469 -35.84 12.29 2.71
N PHE A 470 -36.21 11.02 2.81
CA PHE A 470 -37.17 10.41 1.91
C PHE A 470 -38.54 11.10 2.02
N THR A 471 -39.20 11.27 0.88
CA THR A 471 -40.57 11.76 0.82
C THR A 471 -41.48 10.70 0.19
N GLU A 472 -42.76 11.02 0.05
CA GLU A 472 -43.72 10.16 -0.66
C GLU A 472 -43.31 9.82 -2.10
N ARG A 473 -42.44 10.64 -2.73
CA ARG A 473 -41.90 10.42 -4.07
C ARG A 473 -40.87 9.29 -4.13
N GLU A 474 -40.16 9.01 -3.03
CA GLU A 474 -39.04 8.06 -2.97
C GLU A 474 -39.35 6.83 -2.09
N LYS A 475 -40.61 6.40 -2.01
CA LYS A 475 -41.01 5.26 -1.15
C LYS A 475 -40.31 3.96 -1.54
N GLY A 476 -40.09 3.71 -2.82
CA GLY A 476 -39.35 2.55 -3.29
C GLY A 476 -37.90 2.61 -2.83
N LEU A 477 -37.26 3.77 -2.94
CA LEU A 477 -35.89 3.99 -2.50
C LEU A 477 -35.75 3.94 -0.97
N GLU A 478 -36.73 4.43 -0.21
CA GLU A 478 -36.76 4.32 1.25
C GLU A 478 -36.76 2.84 1.68
N ARG A 479 -37.65 2.04 1.10
CA ARG A 479 -37.68 0.59 1.34
C ARG A 479 -36.38 -0.09 0.92
N TYR A 480 -35.83 0.27 -0.24
CA TYR A 480 -34.55 -0.25 -0.72
C TYR A 480 -33.40 0.09 0.25
N TYR A 481 -33.38 1.33 0.76
CA TYR A 481 -32.40 1.79 1.73
C TYR A 481 -32.48 0.98 3.03
N GLU A 482 -33.68 0.68 3.53
CA GLU A 482 -33.88 -0.19 4.68
C GLU A 482 -33.40 -1.62 4.42
N ASP A 483 -33.78 -2.20 3.27
CA ASP A 483 -33.37 -3.54 2.84
C ASP A 483 -31.85 -3.68 2.79
N MET A 484 -31.16 -2.70 2.19
CA MET A 484 -29.70 -2.66 2.10
C MET A 484 -29.05 -2.44 3.47
N THR A 485 -29.56 -1.51 4.27
CA THR A 485 -29.03 -1.21 5.62
C THR A 485 -29.13 -2.43 6.56
N GLY A 486 -30.11 -3.30 6.32
CA GLY A 486 -30.30 -4.55 7.04
C GLY A 486 -29.26 -5.65 6.74
N LEU A 487 -28.51 -5.55 5.63
CA LEU A 487 -27.54 -6.58 5.22
C LEU A 487 -26.29 -6.59 6.10
N GLU A 488 -25.81 -7.78 6.44
CA GLU A 488 -24.59 -7.92 7.26
C GLU A 488 -23.33 -7.37 6.59
N CYS A 489 -23.18 -7.53 5.27
CA CYS A 489 -22.05 -6.94 4.55
C CYS A 489 -22.07 -5.41 4.60
N VAL A 490 -23.25 -4.79 4.51
CA VAL A 490 -23.44 -3.34 4.59
C VAL A 490 -23.19 -2.83 6.01
N LYS A 491 -23.66 -3.53 7.04
CA LYS A 491 -23.37 -3.20 8.44
C LYS A 491 -21.87 -3.25 8.74
N ARG A 492 -21.16 -4.27 8.24
CA ARG A 492 -19.70 -4.40 8.39
C ARG A 492 -18.93 -3.33 7.63
N ALA A 493 -19.40 -2.96 6.44
CA ALA A 493 -18.79 -1.91 5.62
C ALA A 493 -19.10 -0.49 6.12
N ARG A 494 -19.96 -0.32 7.12
CA ARG A 494 -20.45 1.00 7.57
C ARG A 494 -19.28 1.87 8.01
N PRO A 495 -19.21 3.15 7.57
CA PRO A 495 -18.18 4.07 8.03
C PRO A 495 -18.14 4.19 9.54
N GLU A 496 -16.94 4.18 10.11
CA GLU A 496 -16.73 4.36 11.53
C GLU A 496 -17.30 5.72 11.99
N GLY A 497 -18.03 5.71 13.10
CA GLY A 497 -18.69 6.90 13.65
C GLY A 497 -20.06 7.21 13.05
N TRP A 498 -20.61 6.34 12.18
CA TRP A 498 -21.96 6.50 11.64
C TRP A 498 -22.96 5.54 12.34
N GLY A 499 -24.12 6.06 12.77
CA GLY A 499 -25.26 5.24 13.19
C GLY A 499 -25.35 4.86 14.68
N ASP A 500 -24.57 5.48 15.56
CA ASP A 500 -24.63 5.32 17.04
C ASP A 500 -25.62 6.26 17.74
N GLY A 501 -26.46 6.96 16.96
CA GLY A 501 -27.38 7.98 17.48
C GLY A 501 -26.71 9.31 17.84
N SER A 502 -25.38 9.43 17.73
CA SER A 502 -24.64 10.65 18.10
C SER A 502 -24.51 11.69 16.98
N GLY A 503 -25.15 11.47 15.82
CA GLY A 503 -25.37 12.53 14.85
C GLY A 503 -25.84 12.04 13.49
N ARG A 504 -26.96 12.59 13.01
CA ARG A 504 -26.99 13.02 11.59
C ARG A 504 -25.70 13.80 11.35
N GLY A 505 -25.00 13.60 10.23
CA GLY A 505 -23.67 14.17 10.02
C GLY A 505 -23.63 15.64 10.45
N ARG A 506 -22.51 16.10 11.06
CA ARG A 506 -22.34 17.49 11.54
C ARG A 506 -22.69 18.56 10.49
N MET A 507 -22.79 18.15 9.23
CA MET A 507 -23.14 18.95 8.06
C MET A 507 -24.43 18.42 7.45
N ASN A 508 -25.44 19.30 7.36
CA ASN A 508 -26.67 19.06 6.62
C ASN A 508 -26.58 19.87 5.32
N VAL A 509 -26.41 19.17 4.20
CA VAL A 509 -26.23 19.78 2.86
C VAL A 509 -27.60 20.01 2.20
N PHE A 510 -28.58 19.18 2.55
CA PHE A 510 -29.97 19.27 2.07
C PHE A 510 -30.81 20.26 2.90
N GLY A 511 -30.40 20.57 4.14
CA GLY A 511 -31.18 21.32 5.13
C GLY A 511 -30.40 22.41 5.87
N GLY A 512 -31.16 23.25 6.57
CA GLY A 512 -30.69 24.48 7.21
C GLY A 512 -31.73 25.57 6.95
N ARG A 513 -32.43 25.92 8.04
CA ARG A 513 -33.68 26.72 8.19
C ARG A 513 -34.55 26.95 6.96
#